data_AF-A0A397E8X3-F1
#
_entry.id   AF-A0A397E8X3-F1
#
_cell.length_a   1.000
_cell.length_b   1.000
_cell.length_c   1.000
_cell.angle_alpha   90.00
_cell.angle_beta   90.00
_cell.angle_gamma   90.00
#
_symmetry.space_group_name_H-M   'P 1'
#
loop_
_entity.id
_entity.type
_entity.pdbx_description
1 polymer ?
#
loop_
_entity_poly.entity_id
_entity_poly.type
_entity_poly.pdbx_seq_one_letter_code
_entity_poly.pdbx_strand_id
1 'polypeptide(L)'
;CIRTNGEILPRLSGQLHSTCAQLIFLVHPHHCVAMSVLPPTYLVALILVFILVRLRRILGLPSLLLDGVAFYMPPTAAVLDSLNTPEVAKAKHQKPQKTVGERLQAMQLTMSPITTHAMTKCFFFDLYDTLVTATVSSVVVFAYMQVLPASTPDPSYYLLLVSLVLSLGFPFFIQYGMSSSYEKQLGFGVAVLGTIVALFSLYAPPSLQLLDFDVEGAAASMDGRWQVLLGAMGMPSTSSAWKTHWLMCLLAVLAGLVSSATLLPALRFAKMYSDFIASKAISPSWKIVLHLNMLLPVVLTWAWLRPVASSLLLGDDAVICPTSDSSSFSWIAPRDCGDRRLSWLSESTFRNLRVHVLVAAALVRLACYRSHLQYFLLEPKHKVTAQLLLQGRVDTQAITDTIVGPFRNLPVICVQYLAPVGLWLSAALLFQRKAGHCLYWMDILAQVGNPIPPSLLCAAQVTDLLPTTPLFAFEHSQVLGWPEFEALLHGLREFPLAEPLWYQSVLGFVVWWSALSWCVLSAVGLVYWRQAAGLQRPWIKAKTH
;
A
#
# COMPACT_ATOMS: atom_id res chain seq x y z
N CYS A 1 17.88 -25.48 45.56
CA CYS A 1 17.87 -26.30 46.81
C CYS A 1 16.48 -26.89 47.01
N ILE A 2 16.40 -28.04 47.72
CA ILE A 2 15.26 -28.98 47.88
C ILE A 2 15.31 -30.07 46.79
N ARG A 3 16.02 -31.19 46.96
CA ARG A 3 16.03 -32.27 47.97
C ARG A 3 14.74 -33.11 47.95
N THR A 4 14.88 -34.27 47.31
CA THR A 4 13.94 -35.38 47.20
C THR A 4 13.80 -36.15 48.51
N ASN A 5 12.61 -36.67 48.79
CA ASN A 5 12.37 -37.87 49.60
C ASN A 5 11.20 -38.62 48.96
N GLY A 6 11.39 -39.91 48.72
CA GLY A 6 10.53 -40.74 47.88
C GLY A 6 9.49 -41.56 48.64
N GLU A 7 8.66 -42.25 47.86
CA GLU A 7 8.07 -43.57 48.14
C GLU A 7 7.47 -44.15 46.85
N ILE A 8 7.37 -45.49 46.78
CA ILE A 8 7.34 -46.34 45.58
C ILE A 8 5.95 -47.03 45.39
N LEU A 9 5.31 -46.82 44.22
CA LEU A 9 4.34 -47.66 43.42
C LEU A 9 3.07 -48.29 44.07
N PRO A 10 2.10 -48.88 43.31
CA PRO A 10 1.72 -48.81 41.87
C PRO A 10 0.20 -48.60 41.63
N ARG A 11 -0.23 -48.13 40.43
CA ARG A 11 -1.28 -48.75 39.58
C ARG A 11 -1.80 -47.83 38.46
N LEU A 12 -1.93 -48.46 37.30
CA LEU A 12 -2.45 -47.97 36.03
C LEU A 12 -3.92 -47.52 36.08
N SER A 13 -4.26 -46.75 35.04
CA SER A 13 -5.58 -46.47 34.47
C SER A 13 -6.29 -45.22 35.01
N GLY A 14 -6.21 -44.11 34.26
CA GLY A 14 -7.10 -42.95 34.47
C GLY A 14 -6.59 -41.60 33.96
N GLN A 15 -5.29 -41.42 33.74
CA GLN A 15 -4.72 -40.12 33.32
C GLN A 15 -4.59 -39.98 31.80
N LEU A 16 -5.71 -39.83 31.11
CA LEU A 16 -5.72 -39.13 29.80
C LEU A 16 -6.85 -38.11 29.66
N HIS A 17 -7.75 -38.00 30.65
CA HIS A 17 -8.88 -37.05 30.63
C HIS A 17 -8.75 -35.88 31.64
N SER A 18 -7.74 -35.86 32.51
CA SER A 18 -7.60 -34.81 33.55
C SER A 18 -6.61 -33.69 33.20
N THR A 19 -5.76 -33.85 32.18
CA THR A 19 -4.72 -32.87 31.82
C THR A 19 -5.24 -31.71 30.96
N CYS A 20 -6.42 -31.82 30.35
CA CYS A 20 -7.06 -30.69 29.65
C CYS A 20 -7.97 -29.85 30.53
N ALA A 21 -8.46 -30.38 31.66
CA ALA A 21 -9.43 -29.70 32.52
C ALA A 21 -8.78 -28.91 33.68
N GLN A 22 -7.54 -29.21 34.05
CA GLN A 22 -6.85 -28.54 35.16
C GLN A 22 -6.01 -27.31 34.77
N LEU A 23 -5.98 -26.92 33.49
CA LEU A 23 -5.38 -25.64 33.08
C LEU A 23 -6.35 -24.44 33.16
N ILE A 24 -7.61 -24.65 33.60
CA ILE A 24 -8.66 -23.62 33.56
C ILE A 24 -9.11 -23.16 34.96
N PHE A 25 -8.77 -23.83 36.05
CA PHE A 25 -9.19 -23.42 37.40
C PHE A 25 -8.09 -23.59 38.44
N LEU A 26 -7.24 -22.57 38.58
CA LEU A 26 -6.53 -22.23 39.83
C LEU A 26 -6.10 -20.76 39.75
N VAL A 27 -7.09 -19.86 39.75
CA VAL A 27 -6.88 -18.45 40.11
C VAL A 27 -7.44 -18.30 41.52
N HIS A 28 -6.57 -18.40 42.52
CA HIS A 28 -6.86 -17.83 43.83
C HIS A 28 -6.57 -16.32 43.74
N PRO A 29 -7.50 -15.44 44.15
CA PRO A 29 -7.30 -14.00 44.10
C PRO A 29 -6.35 -13.60 45.23
N HIS A 30 -5.65 -12.48 45.01
CA HIS A 30 -4.63 -11.85 45.87
C HIS A 30 -3.20 -12.30 45.58
N HIS A 31 -2.48 -11.39 44.90
CA HIS A 31 -1.02 -11.36 44.71
C HIS A 31 -0.42 -12.37 43.74
N CYS A 32 -0.82 -12.29 42.47
CA CYS A 32 0.06 -12.62 41.33
C CYS A 32 -0.45 -11.88 40.09
N VAL A 33 -0.26 -10.55 40.04
CA VAL A 33 -0.25 -9.88 38.74
C VAL A 33 1.09 -10.25 38.11
N ALA A 34 1.14 -11.39 37.44
CA ALA A 34 2.17 -11.60 36.44
C ALA A 34 1.86 -10.58 35.33
N MET A 35 2.38 -9.36 35.50
CA MET A 35 2.27 -8.27 34.55
C MET A 35 3.00 -8.74 33.28
N SER A 36 2.23 -9.28 32.34
CA SER A 36 2.76 -9.61 31.03
C SER A 36 3.19 -8.31 30.37
N VAL A 37 4.50 -8.09 30.26
CA VAL A 37 5.12 -6.94 29.57
C VAL A 37 4.49 -6.73 28.17
N LEU A 38 4.04 -7.82 27.53
CA LEU A 38 3.20 -7.79 26.34
C LEU A 38 1.73 -8.12 26.66
N PRO A 39 0.76 -7.34 26.18
CA PRO A 39 -0.65 -7.69 26.32
C PRO A 39 -1.02 -8.98 25.58
N PRO A 40 -2.04 -9.72 26.06
CA PRO A 40 -2.49 -10.96 25.42
C PRO A 40 -2.96 -10.74 23.97
N THR A 41 -3.47 -9.56 23.61
CA THR A 41 -3.87 -9.22 22.24
C THR A 41 -2.69 -9.27 21.26
N TYR A 42 -1.48 -8.93 21.69
CA TYR A 42 -0.28 -9.00 20.85
C TYR A 42 0.12 -10.45 20.59
N LEU A 43 -0.01 -11.32 21.60
CA LEU A 43 0.21 -12.76 21.41
C LEU A 43 -0.81 -13.36 20.45
N VAL A 44 -2.09 -13.00 20.58
CA VAL A 44 -3.14 -13.44 19.63
C VAL A 44 -2.86 -12.94 18.22
N ALA A 45 -2.46 -11.68 18.05
CA ALA A 45 -2.09 -11.14 16.74
C ALA A 45 -0.88 -11.86 16.14
N LEU A 46 0.14 -12.19 16.94
CA LEU A 46 1.29 -12.98 16.50
C LEU A 46 0.88 -14.40 16.08
N ILE A 47 -0.01 -15.05 16.82
CA ILE A 47 -0.57 -16.35 16.46
C ILE A 47 -1.36 -16.26 15.16
N LEU A 48 -2.19 -15.22 14.98
CA LEU A 48 -2.97 -15.01 13.77
C LEU A 48 -2.06 -14.77 12.56
N VAL A 49 -1.04 -13.92 12.70
CA VAL A 49 -0.01 -13.72 11.68
C VAL A 49 0.72 -15.04 11.38
N PHE A 50 1.08 -15.82 12.40
CA PHE A 50 1.72 -17.12 12.22
C PHE A 50 0.82 -18.09 11.45
N ILE A 51 -0.47 -18.15 11.78
CA ILE A 51 -1.46 -18.96 11.05
C ILE A 51 -1.53 -18.51 9.60
N LEU A 52 -1.62 -17.20 9.32
CA LEU A 52 -1.67 -16.69 7.95
C LEU A 52 -0.37 -17.00 7.16
N VAL A 53 0.79 -16.86 7.81
CA VAL A 53 2.11 -17.18 7.23
C VAL A 53 2.31 -18.68 7.01
N ARG A 54 1.62 -19.53 7.78
CA ARG A 54 1.58 -20.99 7.59
C ARG A 54 0.57 -21.39 6.52
N LEU A 55 -0.61 -20.78 6.55
CA LEU A 55 -1.67 -20.96 5.55
C LEU A 55 -1.17 -20.58 4.16
N ARG A 56 -0.26 -19.60 4.05
CA ARG A 56 0.51 -19.29 2.84
C ARG A 56 1.16 -20.50 2.17
N ARG A 57 1.64 -21.50 2.92
CA ARG A 57 2.26 -22.72 2.33
C ARG A 57 1.23 -23.65 1.68
N ILE A 58 -0.04 -23.51 2.04
CA ILE A 58 -1.14 -24.39 1.61
C ILE A 58 -2.00 -23.66 0.57
N LEU A 59 -2.40 -22.42 0.87
CA LEU A 59 -3.08 -21.48 0.01
C LEU A 59 -2.07 -20.44 -0.45
N GLY A 60 -1.60 -20.55 -1.70
CA GLY A 60 -0.79 -19.50 -2.29
C GLY A 60 -1.63 -18.25 -2.54
N LEU A 61 -1.83 -17.40 -1.55
CA LEU A 61 -2.58 -16.12 -1.69
C LEU A 61 -2.14 -15.31 -2.93
N PRO A 62 -0.83 -15.21 -3.25
CA PRO A 62 -0.39 -14.50 -4.45
C PRO A 62 -0.83 -15.22 -5.74
N SER A 63 -0.87 -16.55 -5.75
CA SER A 63 -1.39 -17.31 -6.89
C SER A 63 -2.91 -17.21 -7.03
N LEU A 64 -3.64 -17.12 -5.92
CA LEU A 64 -5.09 -16.96 -5.93
C LEU A 64 -5.49 -15.58 -6.51
N LEU A 65 -4.69 -14.55 -6.25
CA LEU A 65 -4.89 -13.25 -6.90
C LEU A 65 -4.70 -13.32 -8.43
N LEU A 66 -3.91 -14.28 -8.93
CA LEU A 66 -3.61 -14.49 -10.35
C LEU A 66 -4.35 -15.66 -10.98
N ASP A 67 -5.31 -16.24 -10.28
CA ASP A 67 -6.10 -17.34 -10.80
C ASP A 67 -6.83 -16.92 -12.09
N GLY A 68 -6.77 -17.79 -13.11
CA GLY A 68 -7.28 -17.53 -14.46
C GLY A 68 -6.38 -16.68 -15.37
N VAL A 69 -5.22 -16.20 -14.91
CA VAL A 69 -4.26 -15.49 -15.75
C VAL A 69 -3.38 -16.49 -16.51
N ALA A 70 -3.19 -16.29 -17.81
CA ALA A 70 -2.42 -17.17 -18.69
C ALA A 70 -1.27 -16.44 -19.39
N PHE A 71 -0.16 -17.16 -19.60
CA PHE A 71 1.06 -16.66 -20.26
C PHE A 71 1.46 -17.55 -21.45
N TYR A 72 2.27 -17.01 -22.35
CA TYR A 72 2.79 -17.77 -23.50
C TYR A 72 3.91 -18.72 -23.09
N MET A 73 3.83 -19.98 -23.50
CA MET A 73 4.91 -20.93 -23.31
C MET A 73 6.08 -20.65 -24.28
N PRO A 74 7.34 -20.91 -23.86
CA PRO A 74 8.47 -20.81 -24.76
C PRO A 74 8.33 -21.85 -25.89
N PRO A 75 8.59 -21.46 -27.15
CA PRO A 75 8.51 -22.38 -28.29
C PRO A 75 9.59 -23.46 -28.20
N THR A 76 9.29 -24.66 -28.70
CA THR A 76 10.24 -25.78 -28.74
C THR A 76 11.42 -25.47 -29.66
N ALA A 77 12.61 -26.00 -29.36
CA ALA A 77 13.80 -25.83 -30.19
C ALA A 77 13.56 -26.17 -31.67
N ALA A 78 12.81 -27.25 -31.94
CA ALA A 78 12.41 -27.63 -33.30
C ALA A 78 11.60 -26.53 -34.04
N VAL A 79 10.72 -25.82 -33.33
CA VAL A 79 9.94 -24.71 -33.90
C VAL A 79 10.85 -23.53 -34.20
N LEU A 80 11.77 -23.19 -33.28
CA LEU A 80 12.73 -22.10 -33.46
C LEU A 80 13.69 -22.37 -34.63
N ASP A 81 14.23 -23.59 -34.73
CA ASP A 81 15.12 -23.99 -35.80
C ASP A 81 14.40 -23.98 -37.16
N SER A 82 13.10 -24.26 -37.17
CA SER A 82 12.29 -24.20 -38.38
C SER A 82 12.10 -22.78 -38.92
N LEU A 83 12.36 -21.71 -38.16
CA LEU A 83 12.14 -20.34 -38.61
C LEU A 83 13.18 -19.87 -39.63
N ASN A 84 14.37 -20.45 -39.58
CA ASN A 84 15.49 -20.09 -40.43
C ASN A 84 15.84 -21.23 -41.39
N THR A 85 16.25 -20.88 -42.61
CA THR A 85 16.85 -21.86 -43.52
C THR A 85 18.27 -22.18 -43.03
N PRO A 86 18.64 -23.46 -42.84
CA PRO A 86 19.98 -23.82 -42.38
C PRO A 86 21.04 -23.37 -43.39
N GLU A 87 22.16 -22.84 -42.88
CA GLU A 87 23.30 -22.42 -43.71
C GLU A 87 24.02 -23.67 -44.23
N VAL A 88 23.80 -24.01 -45.50
CA VAL A 88 24.55 -25.09 -46.15
C VAL A 88 25.84 -24.47 -46.70
N ALA A 89 26.98 -24.81 -46.08
CA ALA A 89 28.28 -24.19 -46.33
C ALA A 89 28.82 -24.28 -47.78
N LYS A 90 28.17 -25.05 -48.68
CA LYS A 90 28.58 -25.21 -50.10
C LYS A 90 27.40 -25.52 -51.04
N ALA A 91 26.27 -24.81 -50.95
CA ALA A 91 25.17 -24.99 -51.92
C ALA A 91 25.31 -24.05 -53.13
N LYS A 92 25.34 -24.60 -54.33
CA LYS A 92 25.41 -23.86 -55.61
C LYS A 92 24.22 -22.90 -55.83
N HIS A 93 23.12 -23.12 -55.11
CA HIS A 93 21.94 -22.27 -55.00
C HIS A 93 21.52 -22.19 -53.53
N GLN A 94 21.45 -20.99 -52.96
CA GLN A 94 20.85 -20.76 -51.65
C GLN A 94 19.35 -21.10 -51.72
N LYS A 95 18.86 -21.92 -50.79
CA LYS A 95 17.41 -22.14 -50.66
C LYS A 95 16.73 -20.79 -50.40
N PRO A 96 15.58 -20.51 -51.05
CA PRO A 96 14.86 -19.25 -50.83
C PRO A 96 14.53 -19.12 -49.34
N GLN A 97 14.70 -17.91 -48.79
CA GLN A 97 14.30 -17.63 -47.42
C GLN A 97 12.82 -17.93 -47.23
N LYS A 98 12.47 -18.54 -46.09
CA LYS A 98 11.07 -18.81 -45.75
C LYS A 98 10.24 -17.55 -45.82
N THR A 99 9.07 -17.66 -46.45
CA THR A 99 8.14 -16.54 -46.57
C THR A 99 7.57 -16.17 -45.19
N VAL A 100 7.11 -14.93 -45.07
CA VAL A 100 6.50 -14.42 -43.82
C VAL A 100 5.31 -15.30 -43.38
N GLY A 101 4.51 -15.78 -44.35
CA GLY A 101 3.38 -16.68 -44.07
C GLY A 101 3.81 -18.03 -43.48
N GLU A 102 4.88 -18.63 -43.99
CA GLU A 102 5.42 -19.88 -43.47
C GLU A 102 5.98 -19.73 -42.05
N ARG A 103 6.61 -18.59 -41.75
CA ARG A 103 7.14 -18.28 -40.39
C ARG A 103 6.00 -18.10 -39.38
N LEU A 104 4.93 -17.42 -39.77
CA LEU A 104 3.75 -17.22 -38.93
C LEU A 104 2.99 -18.52 -38.68
N GLN A 105 2.87 -19.39 -39.69
CA GLN A 105 2.23 -20.70 -39.52
C GLN A 105 3.06 -21.64 -38.64
N ALA A 106 4.39 -21.59 -38.74
CA ALA A 106 5.30 -22.36 -37.88
C ALA A 106 5.28 -21.88 -36.42
N MET A 107 5.12 -20.58 -36.18
CA MET A 107 5.11 -20.00 -34.84
C MET A 107 3.69 -19.90 -34.26
N GLN A 108 3.17 -21.00 -33.73
CA GLN A 108 1.94 -21.02 -32.94
C GLN A 108 2.26 -20.83 -31.46
N LEU A 109 1.85 -19.70 -30.89
CA LEU A 109 2.04 -19.40 -29.47
C LEU A 109 0.95 -20.10 -28.64
N THR A 110 1.34 -21.07 -27.82
CA THR A 110 0.44 -21.74 -26.87
C THR A 110 0.41 -21.00 -25.54
N MET A 111 -0.75 -20.95 -24.90
CA MET A 111 -0.94 -20.31 -23.59
C MET A 111 -1.17 -21.34 -22.49
N SER A 112 -0.65 -21.06 -21.31
CA SER A 112 -0.82 -21.87 -20.10
C SER A 112 -1.30 -21.02 -18.95
N PRO A 113 -2.22 -21.51 -18.10
CA PRO A 113 -2.55 -20.82 -16.86
C PRO A 113 -1.34 -20.79 -15.92
N ILE A 114 -1.26 -19.74 -15.10
CA ILE A 114 -0.23 -19.59 -14.08
C ILE A 114 -0.51 -20.55 -12.93
N THR A 115 0.51 -21.28 -12.51
CA THR A 115 0.49 -22.14 -11.32
C THR A 115 1.42 -21.61 -10.24
N THR A 116 1.14 -21.93 -8.98
CA THR A 116 1.97 -21.60 -7.81
C THR A 116 3.45 -21.95 -8.02
N HIS A 117 3.71 -23.17 -8.49
CA HIS A 117 5.07 -23.68 -8.70
C HIS A 117 5.83 -22.97 -9.82
N ALA A 118 5.13 -22.41 -10.81
CA ALA A 118 5.79 -21.66 -11.88
C ALA A 118 6.26 -20.29 -11.37
N MET A 119 5.50 -19.66 -10.46
CA MET A 119 5.81 -18.33 -9.92
C MET A 119 7.01 -18.32 -8.97
N THR A 120 7.26 -19.40 -8.22
CA THR A 120 8.42 -19.48 -7.31
C THR A 120 9.75 -19.43 -8.06
N LYS A 121 9.75 -19.68 -9.37
CA LYS A 121 10.93 -19.57 -10.24
C LYS A 121 11.10 -18.17 -10.84
N CYS A 122 10.11 -17.29 -10.68
CA CYS A 122 10.18 -15.92 -11.16
C CYS A 122 11.00 -15.04 -10.22
N PHE A 123 11.57 -13.97 -10.75
CA PHE A 123 12.35 -13.04 -9.94
C PHE A 123 11.45 -12.24 -9.00
N PHE A 124 11.95 -11.97 -7.78
CA PHE A 124 11.27 -11.16 -6.76
C PHE A 124 9.90 -11.69 -6.32
N PHE A 125 9.68 -13.00 -6.46
CA PHE A 125 8.49 -13.65 -5.91
C PHE A 125 8.35 -13.41 -4.40
N ASP A 126 9.46 -13.43 -3.65
CA ASP A 126 9.45 -13.19 -2.20
C ASP A 126 8.94 -11.80 -1.84
N LEU A 127 9.23 -10.77 -2.64
CA LEU A 127 8.72 -9.41 -2.41
C LEU A 127 7.22 -9.34 -2.67
N TYR A 128 6.77 -9.99 -3.74
CA TYR A 128 5.34 -10.08 -4.06
C TYR A 128 4.56 -10.80 -2.96
N ASP A 129 5.05 -11.97 -2.54
CA ASP A 129 4.47 -12.76 -1.46
C ASP A 129 4.44 -11.99 -0.13
N THR A 130 5.54 -11.32 0.21
CA THR A 130 5.65 -10.53 1.44
C THR A 130 4.68 -9.35 1.46
N LEU A 131 4.54 -8.62 0.34
CA LEU A 131 3.61 -7.49 0.25
C LEU A 131 2.16 -7.94 0.43
N VAL A 132 1.74 -8.97 -0.31
CA VAL A 132 0.38 -9.50 -0.23
C VAL A 132 0.09 -10.03 1.16
N THR A 133 1.01 -10.79 1.75
CA THR A 133 0.83 -11.37 3.07
C THR A 133 0.77 -10.30 4.16
N ALA A 134 1.65 -9.29 4.10
CA ALA A 134 1.66 -8.20 5.07
C ALA A 134 0.36 -7.37 5.01
N THR A 135 -0.11 -7.02 3.81
CA THR A 135 -1.37 -6.27 3.64
C THR A 135 -2.59 -7.09 4.04
N VAL A 136 -2.67 -8.36 3.66
CA VAL A 136 -3.82 -9.22 4.06
C VAL A 136 -3.81 -9.44 5.57
N SER A 137 -2.66 -9.72 6.17
CA SER A 137 -2.56 -9.93 7.62
C SER A 137 -2.91 -8.69 8.42
N SER A 138 -2.49 -7.50 7.97
CA SER A 138 -2.85 -6.25 8.64
C SER A 138 -4.36 -5.98 8.60
N VAL A 139 -5.01 -6.22 7.46
CA VAL A 139 -6.46 -6.09 7.30
C VAL A 139 -7.23 -7.10 8.16
N VAL A 140 -6.78 -8.37 8.21
CA VAL A 140 -7.43 -9.41 9.01
C VAL A 140 -7.28 -9.14 10.51
N VAL A 141 -6.08 -8.81 10.99
CA VAL A 141 -5.86 -8.46 12.40
C VAL A 141 -6.65 -7.20 12.77
N PHE A 142 -6.70 -6.21 11.87
CA PHE A 142 -7.53 -5.03 12.06
C PHE A 142 -9.00 -5.39 12.22
N ALA A 143 -9.56 -6.19 11.31
CA ALA A 143 -10.94 -6.64 11.35
C ALA A 143 -11.25 -7.45 12.62
N TYR A 144 -10.31 -8.26 13.10
CA TYR A 144 -10.43 -8.97 14.38
C TYR A 144 -10.48 -7.99 15.56
N MET A 145 -9.56 -7.02 15.59
CA MET A 145 -9.50 -6.00 16.65
C MET A 145 -10.73 -5.09 16.69
N GLN A 146 -11.50 -5.00 15.61
CA GLN A 146 -12.78 -4.29 15.61
C GLN A 146 -13.83 -4.94 16.52
N VAL A 147 -13.78 -6.27 16.70
CA VAL A 147 -14.76 -6.99 17.54
C VAL A 147 -14.41 -6.90 19.03
N LEU A 148 -13.23 -6.39 19.38
CA LEU A 148 -12.79 -6.26 20.76
C LEU A 148 -13.16 -4.88 21.36
N PRO A 149 -13.27 -4.77 22.70
CA PRO A 149 -13.49 -3.49 23.37
C PRO A 149 -12.37 -2.48 23.08
N ALA A 150 -12.71 -1.19 22.99
CA ALA A 150 -11.78 -0.10 22.68
C ALA A 150 -10.61 0.03 23.67
N SER A 151 -10.80 -0.39 24.93
CA SER A 151 -9.77 -0.39 25.97
C SER A 151 -8.69 -1.46 25.78
N THR A 152 -8.87 -2.38 24.83
CA THR A 152 -7.88 -3.42 24.54
C THR A 152 -6.73 -2.85 23.71
N PRO A 153 -5.48 -3.16 24.04
CA PRO A 153 -4.34 -2.59 23.34
C PRO A 153 -4.22 -3.21 21.95
N ASP A 154 -4.10 -2.36 20.93
CA ASP A 154 -4.33 -2.72 19.53
C ASP A 154 -3.02 -2.94 18.73
N PRO A 155 -2.64 -4.20 18.45
CA PRO A 155 -1.48 -4.51 17.62
C PRO A 155 -1.69 -4.25 16.12
N SER A 156 -2.93 -4.05 15.65
CA SER A 156 -3.23 -3.87 14.23
C SER A 156 -2.55 -2.63 13.64
N TYR A 157 -2.39 -1.58 14.44
CA TYR A 157 -1.67 -0.35 14.08
C TYR A 157 -0.25 -0.64 13.54
N TYR A 158 0.52 -1.48 14.23
CA TYR A 158 1.90 -1.77 13.83
C TYR A 158 1.95 -2.57 12.52
N LEU A 159 1.03 -3.52 12.35
CA LEU A 159 0.93 -4.30 11.10
C LEU A 159 0.50 -3.41 9.92
N LEU A 160 -0.41 -2.47 10.15
CA LEU A 160 -0.81 -1.49 9.14
C LEU A 160 0.36 -0.56 8.77
N LEU A 161 1.15 -0.11 9.76
CA LEU A 161 2.35 0.68 9.51
C LEU A 161 3.40 -0.11 8.71
N VAL A 162 3.63 -1.37 9.06
CA VAL A 162 4.53 -2.25 8.30
C VAL A 162 4.02 -2.40 6.85
N SER A 163 2.73 -2.70 6.66
CA SER A 163 2.12 -2.80 5.33
C SER A 163 2.25 -1.50 4.51
N LEU A 164 2.06 -0.34 5.14
CA LEU A 164 2.26 0.98 4.53
C LEU A 164 3.72 1.17 4.10
N VAL A 165 4.67 0.90 4.99
CA VAL A 165 6.11 1.04 4.72
C VAL A 165 6.58 0.08 3.62
N LEU A 166 6.11 -1.17 3.61
CA LEU A 166 6.43 -2.13 2.55
C LEU A 166 5.85 -1.69 1.19
N SER A 167 4.64 -1.13 1.20
CA SER A 167 3.97 -0.59 0.01
C SER A 167 4.72 0.60 -0.59
N LEU A 168 5.40 1.40 0.23
CA LEU A 168 6.28 2.49 -0.20
C LEU A 168 7.66 1.99 -0.63
N GLY A 169 8.26 1.09 0.15
CA GLY A 169 9.65 0.67 0.01
C GLY A 169 9.90 -0.32 -1.13
N PHE A 170 9.01 -1.29 -1.35
CA PHE A 170 9.24 -2.32 -2.38
C PHE A 170 9.26 -1.77 -3.81
N PRO A 171 8.34 -0.88 -4.24
CA PRO A 171 8.44 -0.25 -5.56
C PRO A 171 9.73 0.54 -5.74
N PHE A 172 10.21 1.23 -4.69
CA PHE A 172 11.48 1.93 -4.71
C PHE A 172 12.66 0.96 -4.88
N PHE A 173 12.68 -0.12 -4.10
CA PHE A 173 13.71 -1.15 -4.20
C PHE A 173 13.74 -1.79 -5.60
N ILE A 174 12.58 -2.04 -6.19
CA ILE A 174 12.47 -2.55 -7.56
C ILE A 174 13.04 -1.53 -8.57
N GLN A 175 12.66 -0.25 -8.44
CA GLN A 175 13.07 0.82 -9.35
C GLN A 175 14.59 0.99 -9.37
N TYR A 176 15.28 0.88 -8.23
CA TYR A 176 16.73 1.07 -8.19
C TYR A 176 17.52 -0.25 -8.22
N GLY A 177 16.88 -1.38 -7.94
CA GLY A 177 17.50 -2.71 -7.96
C GLY A 177 17.56 -3.32 -9.35
N MET A 178 16.49 -3.23 -10.15
CA MET A 178 16.37 -3.96 -11.42
C MET A 178 16.49 -3.10 -12.67
N SER A 179 16.11 -1.84 -12.59
CA SER A 179 16.01 -0.99 -13.78
C SER A 179 17.34 -0.82 -14.49
N SER A 180 17.27 -0.56 -15.79
CA SER A 180 18.48 -0.24 -16.57
C SER A 180 19.13 1.06 -16.06
N SER A 181 20.41 1.28 -16.37
CA SER A 181 21.12 2.51 -15.94
C SER A 181 20.36 3.79 -16.32
N TYR A 182 19.82 3.84 -17.54
CA TYR A 182 18.99 4.95 -18.01
C TYR A 182 17.70 5.11 -17.20
N GLU A 183 16.99 4.01 -16.91
CA GLU A 183 15.74 4.06 -16.13
C GLU A 183 15.99 4.52 -14.69
N LYS A 184 17.13 4.14 -14.09
CA LYS A 184 17.54 4.64 -12.76
C LYS A 184 17.83 6.14 -12.79
N GLN A 185 18.53 6.62 -13.81
CA GLN A 185 18.81 8.05 -13.99
C GLN A 185 17.51 8.85 -14.20
N LEU A 186 16.59 8.33 -15.01
CA LEU A 186 15.29 8.95 -15.23
C LEU A 186 14.46 8.99 -13.94
N GLY A 187 14.42 7.87 -13.20
CA GLY A 187 13.77 7.81 -11.89
C GLY A 187 14.37 8.81 -10.90
N PHE A 188 15.69 8.94 -10.85
CA PHE A 188 16.37 9.96 -10.03
C PHE A 188 15.98 11.38 -10.43
N GLY A 189 15.92 11.69 -11.73
CA GLY A 189 15.45 12.99 -12.21
C GLY A 189 14.01 13.30 -11.76
N VAL A 190 13.12 12.31 -11.83
CA VAL A 190 11.75 12.42 -11.33
C VAL A 190 11.70 12.53 -9.80
N ALA A 191 12.64 11.91 -9.07
CA ALA A 191 12.76 12.06 -7.62
C ALA A 191 13.11 13.50 -7.22
N VAL A 192 14.11 14.09 -7.89
CA VAL A 192 14.53 15.47 -7.66
C VAL A 192 13.39 16.44 -7.99
N LEU A 193 12.78 16.29 -9.17
CA LEU A 193 11.64 17.13 -9.57
C LEU A 193 10.46 16.98 -8.60
N GLY A 194 10.13 15.75 -8.21
CA GLY A 194 9.07 15.47 -7.24
C GLY A 194 9.36 16.11 -5.88
N THR A 195 10.61 16.05 -5.40
CA THR A 195 11.04 16.69 -4.14
C THR A 195 10.86 18.21 -4.23
N ILE A 196 11.30 18.84 -5.33
CA ILE A 196 11.17 20.29 -5.53
C ILE A 196 9.70 20.70 -5.53
N VAL A 197 8.85 20.01 -6.30
CA VAL A 197 7.41 20.31 -6.35
C VAL A 197 6.75 20.08 -4.99
N ALA A 198 7.17 19.05 -4.24
CA ALA A 198 6.68 18.80 -2.89
C ALA A 198 7.07 19.91 -1.92
N LEU A 199 8.31 20.41 -1.97
CA LEU A 199 8.74 21.57 -1.18
C LEU A 199 7.89 22.80 -1.52
N PHE A 200 7.67 23.10 -2.80
CA PHE A 200 6.77 24.20 -3.17
C PHE A 200 5.35 24.02 -2.65
N SER A 201 4.84 22.78 -2.64
CA SER A 201 3.50 22.46 -2.14
C SER A 201 3.40 22.60 -0.61
N LEU A 202 4.45 22.19 0.11
CA LEU A 202 4.51 22.22 1.57
C LEU A 202 4.76 23.63 2.11
N TYR A 203 5.65 24.41 1.48
CA TYR A 203 5.93 25.81 1.84
C TYR A 203 4.96 26.82 1.21
N ALA A 204 3.87 26.35 0.61
CA ALA A 204 2.85 27.24 0.06
C ALA A 204 2.27 28.12 1.20
N PRO A 205 2.07 29.42 0.97
CA PRO A 205 1.62 30.32 2.03
C PRO A 205 0.24 29.89 2.56
N PRO A 206 0.01 29.92 3.89
CA PRO A 206 -1.26 29.51 4.49
C PRO A 206 -2.49 30.27 3.96
N SER A 207 -2.30 31.47 3.43
CA SER A 207 -3.35 32.28 2.79
C SER A 207 -3.93 31.64 1.53
N LEU A 208 -3.17 30.78 0.84
CA LEU A 208 -3.64 30.08 -0.35
C LEU A 208 -4.57 28.92 -0.02
N GLN A 209 -4.52 28.41 1.23
CA GLN A 209 -5.29 27.27 1.72
C GLN A 209 -5.37 26.12 0.70
N LEU A 210 -4.27 25.80 0.01
CA LEU A 210 -4.32 24.91 -1.15
C LEU A 210 -4.65 23.46 -0.73
N LEU A 211 -4.09 23.02 0.39
CA LEU A 211 -4.11 21.62 0.85
C LEU A 211 -4.80 21.50 2.20
N ASP A 212 -5.49 20.37 2.39
CA ASP A 212 -6.31 20.12 3.58
C ASP A 212 -5.59 19.28 4.68
N PHE A 213 -4.26 19.39 4.80
CA PHE A 213 -3.44 18.77 5.88
C PHE A 213 -2.39 19.69 6.53
N ASP A 214 -2.29 19.71 7.86
CA ASP A 214 -1.47 20.67 8.62
C ASP A 214 -0.15 20.07 9.09
N VAL A 215 0.89 20.21 8.26
CA VAL A 215 2.22 19.73 8.61
C VAL A 215 2.85 20.59 9.72
N GLU A 216 2.48 21.87 9.82
CA GLU A 216 3.04 22.81 10.78
C GLU A 216 2.48 22.53 12.18
N GLY A 217 1.16 22.39 12.28
CA GLY A 217 0.46 21.94 13.49
C GLY A 217 0.86 20.51 13.90
N ALA A 218 1.07 19.60 12.93
CA ALA A 218 1.59 18.27 13.22
C ALA A 218 3.01 18.31 13.83
N ALA A 219 3.90 19.17 13.32
CA ALA A 219 5.23 19.33 13.88
C ALA A 219 5.19 19.98 15.28
N ALA A 220 4.30 20.96 15.48
CA ALA A 220 4.13 21.66 16.76
C ALA A 220 3.55 20.74 17.85
N SER A 221 2.51 19.96 17.53
CA SER A 221 1.92 18.98 18.47
C SER A 221 2.94 17.93 18.90
N MET A 222 3.66 17.35 17.94
CA MET A 222 4.69 16.35 18.23
C MET A 222 5.84 16.93 19.06
N ASP A 223 6.29 18.16 18.77
CA ASP A 223 7.30 18.84 19.59
C ASP A 223 6.80 19.10 21.00
N GLY A 224 5.58 19.64 21.18
CA GLY A 224 4.99 19.87 22.50
C GLY A 224 4.97 18.60 23.35
N ARG A 225 4.54 17.48 22.75
CA ARG A 225 4.56 16.16 23.41
C ARG A 225 5.95 15.64 23.71
N TRP A 226 6.89 15.87 22.80
CA TRP A 226 8.30 15.53 23.01
C TRP A 226 8.90 16.33 24.17
N GLN A 227 8.57 17.62 24.30
CA GLN A 227 9.04 18.44 25.41
C GLN A 227 8.53 17.94 26.76
N VAL A 228 7.26 17.54 26.84
CA VAL A 228 6.68 16.93 28.05
C VAL A 228 7.40 15.62 28.39
N LEU A 229 7.69 14.79 27.38
CA LEU A 229 8.43 13.54 27.58
C LEU A 229 9.86 13.80 28.08
N LEU A 230 10.58 14.73 27.46
CA LEU A 230 11.94 15.09 27.87
C LEU A 230 11.96 15.63 29.31
N GLY A 231 11.01 16.49 29.67
CA GLY A 231 10.87 16.99 31.03
C GLY A 231 10.62 15.86 32.03
N ALA A 232 9.78 14.89 31.68
CA ALA A 232 9.54 13.70 32.50
C ALA A 232 10.76 12.77 32.60
N MET A 233 11.68 12.80 31.64
CA MET A 233 12.97 12.09 31.70
C MET A 233 14.06 12.89 32.44
N GLY A 234 13.74 14.06 32.98
CA GLY A 234 14.71 14.96 33.61
C GLY A 234 15.65 15.63 32.62
N MET A 235 15.37 15.60 31.32
CA MET A 235 16.17 16.23 30.26
C MET A 235 15.73 17.68 30.02
N PRO A 236 16.63 18.57 29.58
CA PRO A 236 16.25 19.95 29.25
C PRO A 236 15.20 19.96 28.11
N SER A 237 14.04 20.55 28.38
CA SER A 237 12.93 20.66 27.44
C SER A 237 12.97 22.01 26.71
N THR A 238 13.66 22.08 25.56
CA THR A 238 13.66 23.25 24.67
C THR A 238 13.01 22.92 23.33
N SER A 239 11.98 23.69 22.96
CA SER A 239 11.33 23.59 21.64
C SER A 239 12.34 23.86 20.52
N SER A 240 12.40 22.97 19.54
CA SER A 240 13.28 23.16 18.37
C SER A 240 12.68 24.16 17.39
N ALA A 241 13.49 25.11 16.92
CA ALA A 241 13.13 26.01 15.82
C ALA A 241 13.01 25.28 14.47
N TRP A 242 13.69 24.12 14.33
CA TRP A 242 13.75 23.36 13.08
C TRP A 242 12.66 22.29 12.94
N LYS A 243 11.79 22.09 13.94
CA LYS A 243 10.80 21.01 13.97
C LYS A 243 9.93 20.91 12.71
N THR A 244 9.41 22.05 12.26
CA THR A 244 8.51 22.15 11.11
C THR A 244 9.26 21.89 9.81
N HIS A 245 10.38 22.60 9.64
CA HIS A 245 11.25 22.47 8.47
C HIS A 245 11.78 21.04 8.30
N TRP A 246 12.15 20.39 9.41
CA TRP A 246 12.59 19.00 9.40
C TRP A 246 11.51 18.06 8.88
N LEU A 247 10.29 18.14 9.43
CA LEU A 247 9.17 17.29 8.99
C LEU A 247 8.83 17.54 7.51
N MET A 248 8.76 18.80 7.09
CA MET A 248 8.50 19.17 5.70
C MET A 248 9.58 18.62 4.75
N CYS A 249 10.86 18.75 5.09
CA CYS A 249 11.95 18.21 4.28
C CYS A 249 11.88 16.68 4.19
N LEU A 250 11.59 15.99 5.30
CA LEU A 250 11.42 14.53 5.31
C LEU A 250 10.27 14.08 4.40
N LEU A 251 9.12 14.77 4.48
CA LEU A 251 7.97 14.50 3.62
C LEU A 251 8.26 14.82 2.15
N ALA A 252 8.99 15.90 1.86
CA ALA A 252 9.38 16.23 0.49
C ALA A 252 10.32 15.19 -0.12
N VAL A 253 11.30 14.69 0.64
CA VAL A 253 12.18 13.61 0.19
C VAL A 253 11.37 12.34 -0.05
N LEU A 254 10.48 11.97 0.88
CA LEU A 254 9.58 10.84 0.71
C LEU A 254 8.73 10.98 -0.56
N ALA A 255 8.22 12.18 -0.83
CA ALA A 255 7.49 12.49 -2.04
C ALA A 255 8.33 12.29 -3.31
N GLY A 256 9.58 12.72 -3.33
CA GLY A 256 10.52 12.43 -4.41
C GLY A 256 10.70 10.92 -4.64
N LEU A 257 10.92 10.16 -3.56
CA LEU A 257 11.08 8.70 -3.62
C LEU A 257 9.82 8.02 -4.17
N VAL A 258 8.64 8.44 -3.73
CA VAL A 258 7.33 7.96 -4.22
C VAL A 258 7.17 8.28 -5.71
N SER A 259 7.49 9.49 -6.14
CA SER A 259 7.39 9.90 -7.56
C SER A 259 8.32 9.09 -8.46
N SER A 260 9.54 8.82 -8.02
CA SER A 260 10.47 7.95 -8.76
C SER A 260 9.96 6.51 -8.85
N ALA A 261 9.52 5.95 -7.71
CA ALA A 261 9.04 4.58 -7.65
C ALA A 261 7.73 4.37 -8.44
N THR A 262 6.94 5.42 -8.64
CA THR A 262 5.69 5.38 -9.41
C THR A 262 5.88 5.59 -10.91
N LEU A 263 7.03 6.08 -11.37
CA LEU A 263 7.30 6.38 -12.78
C LEU A 263 7.07 5.21 -13.73
N LEU A 264 7.86 4.14 -13.62
CA LEU A 264 7.74 2.99 -14.53
C LEU A 264 6.38 2.28 -14.38
N PRO A 265 5.85 2.06 -13.16
CA PRO A 265 4.51 1.50 -12.98
C PRO A 265 3.42 2.32 -13.69
N ALA A 266 3.46 3.65 -13.57
CA ALA A 266 2.45 4.53 -14.17
C ALA A 266 2.54 4.53 -15.70
N LEU A 267 3.75 4.52 -16.28
CA LEU A 267 3.93 4.41 -17.73
C LEU A 267 3.41 3.06 -18.27
N ARG A 268 3.68 1.97 -17.56
CA ARG A 268 3.17 0.63 -17.91
C ARG A 268 1.65 0.56 -17.78
N PHE A 269 1.10 1.13 -16.70
CA PHE A 269 -0.34 1.22 -16.50
C PHE A 269 -1.03 1.99 -17.62
N ALA A 270 -0.49 3.16 -18.02
CA ALA A 270 -1.03 3.94 -19.12
C ALA A 270 -1.07 3.17 -20.44
N LYS A 271 -0.02 2.37 -20.74
CA LYS A 271 0.02 1.48 -21.90
C LYS A 271 -1.09 0.43 -21.84
N MET A 272 -1.14 -0.32 -20.73
CA MET A 272 -2.14 -1.37 -20.53
C MET A 272 -3.56 -0.80 -20.66
N TYR A 273 -3.84 0.33 -20.00
CA TYR A 273 -5.11 1.04 -20.09
C TYR A 273 -5.48 1.41 -21.53
N SER A 274 -4.54 1.96 -22.32
CA SER A 274 -4.81 2.29 -23.72
C SER A 274 -5.10 1.06 -24.58
N ASP A 275 -4.35 -0.03 -24.38
CA ASP A 275 -4.53 -1.28 -25.12
C ASP A 275 -5.89 -1.93 -24.76
N PHE A 276 -6.26 -1.86 -23.49
CA PHE A 276 -7.54 -2.32 -22.96
C PHE A 276 -8.74 -1.61 -23.61
N ILE A 277 -8.72 -0.28 -23.66
CA ILE A 277 -9.84 0.49 -24.21
C ILE A 277 -9.97 0.32 -25.72
N ALA A 278 -8.85 0.19 -26.42
CA ALA A 278 -8.81 -0.05 -27.85
C ALA A 278 -9.37 -1.43 -28.24
N SER A 279 -9.31 -2.41 -27.33
CA SER A 279 -9.81 -3.76 -27.59
C SER A 279 -11.33 -3.79 -27.76
N LYS A 280 -11.78 -4.45 -28.84
CA LYS A 280 -13.21 -4.73 -29.10
C LYS A 280 -13.73 -5.94 -28.33
N ALA A 281 -12.83 -6.78 -27.80
CA ALA A 281 -13.20 -8.00 -27.08
C ALA A 281 -13.75 -7.74 -25.66
N ILE A 282 -13.61 -6.50 -25.18
CA ILE A 282 -13.98 -6.13 -23.81
C ILE A 282 -15.38 -5.54 -23.78
N SER A 283 -16.20 -6.03 -22.85
CA SER A 283 -17.56 -5.55 -22.63
C SER A 283 -17.58 -4.06 -22.24
N PRO A 284 -18.62 -3.31 -22.61
CA PRO A 284 -18.72 -1.88 -22.29
C PRO A 284 -18.76 -1.63 -20.78
N SER A 285 -19.39 -2.52 -19.99
CA SER A 285 -19.43 -2.41 -18.53
C SER A 285 -18.03 -2.50 -17.90
N TRP A 286 -17.16 -3.38 -18.39
CA TRP A 286 -15.80 -3.47 -17.90
C TRP A 286 -14.96 -2.24 -18.29
N LYS A 287 -15.23 -1.62 -19.45
CA LYS A 287 -14.60 -0.35 -19.83
C LYS A 287 -14.94 0.77 -18.84
N ILE A 288 -16.16 0.81 -18.31
CA ILE A 288 -16.54 1.77 -17.24
C ILE A 288 -15.67 1.55 -16.00
N VAL A 289 -15.47 0.30 -15.57
CA VAL A 289 -14.62 -0.02 -14.41
C VAL A 289 -13.16 0.43 -14.65
N LEU A 290 -12.66 0.27 -15.88
CA LEU A 290 -11.32 0.72 -16.26
C LEU A 290 -11.17 2.24 -16.26
N HIS A 291 -12.18 2.96 -16.78
CA HIS A 291 -12.23 4.41 -16.69
C HIS A 291 -12.29 4.88 -15.23
N LEU A 292 -13.06 4.19 -14.39
CA LEU A 292 -13.12 4.47 -12.96
C LEU A 292 -11.74 4.26 -12.30
N ASN A 293 -11.04 3.17 -12.61
CA ASN A 293 -9.68 2.92 -12.10
C ASN A 293 -8.66 4.01 -12.51
N MET A 294 -8.80 4.59 -13.71
CA MET A 294 -7.99 5.71 -14.17
C MET A 294 -8.39 7.04 -13.50
N LEU A 295 -9.68 7.24 -13.22
CA LEU A 295 -10.25 8.47 -12.67
C LEU A 295 -10.07 8.59 -11.14
N LEU A 296 -10.14 7.49 -10.40
CA LEU A 296 -10.09 7.49 -8.93
C LEU A 296 -8.87 8.20 -8.32
N PRO A 297 -7.63 8.04 -8.85
CA PRO A 297 -6.48 8.84 -8.40
C PRO A 297 -6.70 10.35 -8.57
N VAL A 298 -7.42 10.80 -9.59
CA VAL A 298 -7.79 12.22 -9.79
C VAL A 298 -8.79 12.68 -8.74
N VAL A 299 -9.79 11.86 -8.45
CA VAL A 299 -10.78 12.16 -7.40
C VAL A 299 -10.07 12.27 -6.04
N LEU A 300 -9.13 11.37 -5.76
CA LEU A 300 -8.31 11.42 -4.55
C LEU A 300 -7.42 12.67 -4.49
N THR A 301 -6.82 13.12 -5.59
CA THR A 301 -6.02 14.36 -5.53
C THR A 301 -6.90 15.57 -5.26
N TRP A 302 -8.07 15.65 -5.89
CA TRP A 302 -9.01 16.75 -5.71
C TRP A 302 -9.64 16.78 -4.33
N ALA A 303 -9.88 15.63 -3.71
CA ALA A 303 -10.53 15.59 -2.42
C ALA A 303 -9.67 16.19 -1.28
N TRP A 304 -8.34 16.30 -1.45
CA TRP A 304 -7.45 16.98 -0.51
C TRP A 304 -7.08 18.41 -0.94
N LEU A 305 -7.58 18.88 -2.09
CA LEU A 305 -7.49 20.28 -2.49
C LEU A 305 -8.63 21.06 -1.84
N ARG A 306 -8.28 21.94 -0.91
CA ARG A 306 -9.28 22.71 -0.16
C ARG A 306 -10.18 23.59 -1.02
N PRO A 307 -9.70 24.36 -2.01
CA PRO A 307 -10.59 25.22 -2.80
C PRO A 307 -11.65 24.41 -3.55
N VAL A 308 -11.34 23.17 -3.95
CA VAL A 308 -12.31 22.27 -4.60
C VAL A 308 -13.31 21.72 -3.60
N ALA A 309 -12.84 21.31 -2.41
CA ALA A 309 -13.70 20.82 -1.34
C ALA A 309 -14.64 21.91 -0.79
N SER A 310 -14.13 23.12 -0.55
CA SER A 310 -14.88 24.20 0.08
C SER A 310 -15.89 24.86 -0.86
N SER A 311 -15.46 25.26 -2.07
CA SER A 311 -16.32 26.03 -2.98
C SER A 311 -17.38 25.19 -3.69
N LEU A 312 -17.12 23.90 -3.93
CA LEU A 312 -18.02 23.04 -4.71
C LEU A 312 -18.95 22.18 -3.85
N LEU A 313 -18.53 21.81 -2.63
CA LEU A 313 -19.26 20.84 -1.79
C LEU A 313 -19.72 21.39 -0.44
N LEU A 314 -18.96 22.30 0.19
CA LEU A 314 -19.19 22.72 1.58
C LEU A 314 -19.81 24.12 1.72
N GLY A 315 -19.63 25.00 0.73
CA GLY A 315 -20.10 26.40 0.74
C GLY A 315 -19.16 27.34 1.51
N ASP A 316 -19.06 28.61 1.07
CA ASP A 316 -18.10 29.58 1.60
C ASP A 316 -18.48 30.17 2.98
N ASP A 317 -19.71 29.98 3.45
CA ASP A 317 -20.28 30.60 4.66
C ASP A 317 -20.14 29.74 5.95
N ALA A 318 -19.27 28.72 5.95
CA ALA A 318 -19.10 27.78 7.06
C ALA A 318 -18.33 28.41 8.26
N VAL A 319 -18.92 28.38 9.46
CA VAL A 319 -18.36 28.98 10.71
C VAL A 319 -17.46 28.00 11.44
N ILE A 320 -16.19 28.38 11.66
CA ILE A 320 -15.21 27.60 12.44
C ILE A 320 -15.76 27.30 13.84
N CYS A 321 -15.75 26.02 14.21
CA CYS A 321 -16.09 25.60 15.56
C CYS A 321 -15.13 26.22 16.60
N PRO A 322 -15.64 26.88 17.66
CA PRO A 322 -14.80 27.31 18.76
C PRO A 322 -14.25 26.07 19.47
N THR A 323 -12.95 25.81 19.31
CA THR A 323 -12.24 24.78 20.08
C THR A 323 -11.84 25.36 21.44
N SER A 324 -11.92 24.55 22.50
CA SER A 324 -11.51 24.96 23.86
C SER A 324 -10.03 25.34 23.96
N ASP A 325 -9.21 24.86 23.02
CA ASP A 325 -7.81 25.21 22.89
C ASP A 325 -7.63 26.30 21.82
N SER A 326 -7.43 27.53 22.28
CA SER A 326 -7.17 28.72 21.45
C SER A 326 -5.77 28.76 20.82
N SER A 327 -4.99 27.68 20.94
CA SER A 327 -3.60 27.56 20.47
C SER A 327 -3.43 26.69 19.22
N SER A 328 -4.47 25.99 18.78
CA SER A 328 -4.42 25.16 17.55
C SER A 328 -4.84 25.96 16.33
N PHE A 329 -3.95 26.04 15.34
CA PHE A 329 -4.20 26.69 14.05
C PHE A 329 -5.47 26.11 13.38
N SER A 330 -6.45 26.99 13.11
CA SER A 330 -7.89 26.66 13.11
C SER A 330 -8.44 25.99 11.84
N TRP A 331 -7.59 25.46 10.99
CA TRP A 331 -7.99 25.12 9.64
C TRP A 331 -8.39 23.65 9.45
N ILE A 332 -8.07 22.75 10.38
CA ILE A 332 -8.55 21.35 10.40
C ILE A 332 -9.85 21.19 11.21
N ALA A 333 -10.16 22.19 12.05
CA ALA A 333 -11.40 22.19 12.82
C ALA A 333 -12.60 22.23 11.86
N PRO A 334 -13.62 21.37 12.07
CA PRO A 334 -14.85 21.45 11.31
C PRO A 334 -15.45 22.87 11.39
N ARG A 335 -15.94 23.38 10.25
CA ARG A 335 -16.56 24.70 10.12
C ARG A 335 -18.09 24.63 10.10
N ASP A 336 -18.67 23.55 10.62
CA ASP A 336 -20.11 23.28 10.61
C ASP A 336 -20.81 23.57 11.96
N CYS A 337 -20.25 24.46 12.80
CA CYS A 337 -20.78 24.76 14.14
C CYS A 337 -21.99 25.73 14.21
N GLY A 338 -22.57 26.12 13.07
CA GLY A 338 -23.76 26.97 13.01
C GLY A 338 -25.03 26.20 12.63
N ASP A 339 -26.21 26.70 13.02
CA ASP A 339 -27.53 26.12 12.66
C ASP A 339 -27.84 26.14 11.14
N ARG A 340 -27.01 26.81 10.35
CA ARG A 340 -27.17 26.91 8.89
C ARG A 340 -26.44 25.75 8.19
N ARG A 341 -27.15 24.62 8.04
CA ARG A 341 -26.80 23.58 7.06
C ARG A 341 -27.12 24.06 5.64
N LEU A 342 -26.35 25.00 5.11
CA LEU A 342 -26.59 25.59 3.77
C LEU A 342 -26.05 24.74 2.61
N SER A 343 -25.28 23.69 2.87
CA SER A 343 -24.68 22.80 1.87
C SER A 343 -25.17 21.36 1.98
N TRP A 344 -25.06 20.60 0.88
CA TRP A 344 -25.56 19.21 0.78
C TRP A 344 -24.73 18.22 1.60
N LEU A 345 -23.58 18.64 2.14
CA LEU A 345 -22.64 17.79 2.84
C LEU A 345 -21.92 18.56 3.96
N SER A 346 -21.81 17.99 5.17
CA SER A 346 -21.08 18.61 6.29
C SER A 346 -19.57 18.39 6.17
N GLU A 347 -18.74 19.25 6.78
CA GLU A 347 -17.27 19.11 6.72
C GLU A 347 -16.78 17.83 7.41
N SER A 348 -17.39 17.51 8.54
CA SER A 348 -17.24 16.24 9.24
C SER A 348 -17.56 15.03 8.33
N THR A 349 -18.65 15.11 7.55
CA THR A 349 -19.04 14.07 6.59
C THR A 349 -18.06 13.99 5.43
N PHE A 350 -17.59 15.12 4.89
CA PHE A 350 -16.59 15.16 3.82
C PHE A 350 -15.27 14.50 4.24
N ARG A 351 -14.82 14.79 5.47
CA ARG A 351 -13.63 14.20 6.06
C ARG A 351 -13.69 12.67 6.12
N ASN A 352 -14.86 12.10 6.41
CA ASN A 352 -15.06 10.65 6.41
C ASN A 352 -15.26 10.09 4.98
N LEU A 353 -15.98 10.82 4.12
CA LEU A 353 -16.20 10.46 2.71
C LEU A 353 -14.87 10.25 1.96
N ARG A 354 -13.87 11.08 2.22
CA ARG A 354 -12.51 10.94 1.65
C ARG A 354 -11.90 9.57 1.89
N VAL A 355 -12.07 9.04 3.10
CA VAL A 355 -11.55 7.71 3.46
C VAL A 355 -12.34 6.62 2.72
N HIS A 356 -13.64 6.79 2.51
CA HIS A 356 -14.42 5.88 1.68
C HIS A 356 -13.99 5.88 0.21
N VAL A 357 -13.71 7.05 -0.37
CA VAL A 357 -13.15 7.16 -1.72
C VAL A 357 -11.79 6.45 -1.80
N LEU A 358 -10.96 6.56 -0.75
CA LEU A 358 -9.67 5.88 -0.67
C LEU A 358 -9.81 4.34 -0.68
N VAL A 359 -10.74 3.80 0.12
CA VAL A 359 -11.05 2.36 0.11
C VAL A 359 -11.61 1.92 -1.24
N ALA A 360 -12.56 2.67 -1.80
CA ALA A 360 -13.13 2.39 -3.12
C ALA A 360 -12.06 2.38 -4.21
N ALA A 361 -11.11 3.32 -4.17
CA ALA A 361 -10.00 3.38 -5.11
C ALA A 361 -9.11 2.14 -5.04
N ALA A 362 -8.78 1.67 -3.83
CA ALA A 362 -8.03 0.46 -3.62
C ALA A 362 -8.78 -0.79 -4.16
N LEU A 363 -10.08 -0.90 -3.89
CA LEU A 363 -10.90 -2.05 -4.30
C LEU A 363 -11.11 -2.12 -5.81
N VAL A 364 -11.45 -1.00 -6.47
CA VAL A 364 -11.61 -0.96 -7.94
C VAL A 364 -10.30 -1.35 -8.63
N ARG A 365 -9.19 -0.84 -8.12
CA ARG A 365 -7.87 -1.18 -8.63
C ARG A 365 -7.55 -2.66 -8.43
N LEU A 366 -7.84 -3.22 -7.26
CA LEU A 366 -7.69 -4.65 -7.00
C LEU A 366 -8.57 -5.50 -7.94
N ALA A 367 -9.81 -5.10 -8.21
CA ALA A 367 -10.69 -5.79 -9.16
C ALA A 367 -10.11 -5.78 -10.59
N CYS A 368 -9.45 -4.69 -10.98
CA CYS A 368 -8.80 -4.53 -12.27
C CYS A 368 -7.46 -5.28 -12.39
N TYR A 369 -6.89 -5.78 -11.30
CA TYR A 369 -5.55 -6.35 -11.23
C TYR A 369 -5.32 -7.51 -12.22
N ARG A 370 -6.19 -8.53 -12.19
CA ARG A 370 -6.08 -9.72 -13.04
C ARG A 370 -6.09 -9.35 -14.52
N SER A 371 -7.04 -8.52 -14.90
CA SER A 371 -7.21 -8.06 -16.28
C SER A 371 -5.95 -7.31 -16.75
N HIS A 372 -5.43 -6.38 -15.95
CA HIS A 372 -4.21 -5.64 -16.30
C HIS A 372 -3.01 -6.57 -16.53
N LEU A 373 -2.80 -7.53 -15.63
CA LEU A 373 -1.71 -8.50 -15.77
C LEU A 373 -1.89 -9.42 -16.98
N GLN A 374 -3.13 -9.78 -17.32
CA GLN A 374 -3.39 -10.55 -18.52
C GLN A 374 -2.94 -9.81 -19.79
N TYR A 375 -3.23 -8.51 -19.93
CA TYR A 375 -2.77 -7.75 -21.11
C TYR A 375 -1.26 -7.57 -21.13
N PHE A 376 -0.65 -7.39 -19.97
CA PHE A 376 0.81 -7.37 -19.89
C PHE A 376 1.42 -8.68 -20.43
N LEU A 377 0.85 -9.83 -20.06
CA LEU A 377 1.31 -11.14 -20.55
C LEU A 377 0.93 -11.43 -22.02
N LEU A 378 0.01 -10.64 -22.60
CA LEU A 378 -0.33 -10.72 -24.02
C LEU A 378 0.61 -9.88 -24.91
N GLU A 379 1.35 -8.92 -24.34
CA GLU A 379 2.27 -8.03 -25.06
C GLU A 379 3.30 -8.76 -25.96
N PRO A 380 3.91 -9.90 -25.54
CA PRO A 380 4.86 -10.64 -26.37
C PRO A 380 4.35 -10.97 -27.76
N LYS A 381 3.06 -11.29 -27.91
CA LYS A 381 2.49 -11.70 -29.20
C LYS A 381 2.72 -10.63 -30.27
N HIS A 382 2.48 -9.36 -29.95
CA HIS A 382 2.67 -8.27 -30.90
C HIS A 382 4.15 -8.05 -31.24
N LYS A 383 5.04 -8.16 -30.25
CA LYS A 383 6.49 -7.99 -30.45
C LYS A 383 7.09 -9.12 -31.28
N VAL A 384 6.75 -10.37 -30.96
CA VAL A 384 7.17 -11.55 -31.71
C VAL A 384 6.63 -11.49 -33.14
N THR A 385 5.36 -11.15 -33.33
CA THR A 385 4.79 -10.97 -34.67
C THR A 385 5.59 -9.94 -35.46
N ALA A 386 5.91 -8.79 -34.86
CA ALA A 386 6.72 -7.76 -35.52
C ALA A 386 8.14 -8.24 -35.87
N GLN A 387 8.78 -9.05 -35.01
CA GLN A 387 10.09 -9.65 -35.28
C GLN A 387 10.04 -10.66 -36.43
N LEU A 388 8.97 -11.45 -36.53
CA LEU A 388 8.77 -12.40 -37.64
C LEU A 388 8.55 -11.72 -39.00
N LEU A 389 8.01 -10.49 -38.99
CA LEU A 389 7.79 -9.68 -40.19
C LEU A 389 9.09 -9.07 -40.74
N LEU A 390 10.20 -9.08 -39.99
CA LEU A 390 11.47 -8.55 -40.45
C LEU A 390 12.06 -9.42 -41.58
N GLN A 391 12.54 -8.78 -42.64
CA GLN A 391 13.25 -9.44 -43.72
C GLN A 391 14.62 -9.93 -43.24
N GLY A 392 15.03 -11.12 -43.69
CA GLY A 392 16.32 -11.72 -43.32
C GLY A 392 16.19 -12.85 -42.28
N ARG A 393 17.35 -13.21 -41.69
CA ARG A 393 17.46 -14.24 -40.64
C ARG A 393 16.84 -13.71 -39.36
N VAL A 394 16.00 -14.52 -38.74
CA VAL A 394 15.32 -14.17 -37.49
C VAL A 394 16.16 -14.63 -36.31
N ASP A 395 16.41 -13.73 -35.36
CA ASP A 395 17.10 -14.08 -34.13
C ASP A 395 16.16 -14.86 -33.20
N THR A 396 16.42 -16.16 -33.05
CA THR A 396 15.65 -17.08 -32.21
C THR A 396 15.85 -16.81 -30.73
N GLN A 397 17.01 -16.27 -30.32
CA GLN A 397 17.27 -15.90 -28.93
C GLN A 397 16.45 -14.67 -28.56
N ALA A 398 16.46 -13.62 -29.41
CA ALA A 398 15.65 -12.43 -29.18
C ALA A 398 14.15 -12.73 -29.11
N ILE A 399 13.63 -13.67 -29.91
CA ILE A 399 12.22 -14.11 -29.80
C ILE A 399 11.97 -14.79 -28.46
N THR A 400 12.85 -15.72 -28.06
CA THR A 400 12.71 -16.46 -26.81
C THR A 400 12.73 -15.51 -25.61
N ASP A 401 13.66 -14.56 -25.60
CA ASP A 401 13.75 -13.53 -24.56
C ASP A 401 12.52 -12.62 -24.52
N THR A 402 11.94 -12.31 -25.69
CA THR A 402 10.70 -11.51 -25.78
C THR A 402 9.50 -12.24 -25.18
N ILE A 403 9.46 -13.57 -25.27
CA ILE A 403 8.38 -14.41 -24.71
C ILE A 403 8.59 -14.65 -23.22
N VAL A 404 9.81 -15.04 -22.81
CA VAL A 404 10.12 -15.45 -21.43
C VAL A 404 10.27 -14.25 -20.49
N GLY A 405 10.80 -13.12 -21.00
CA GLY A 405 11.12 -11.94 -20.20
C GLY A 405 9.95 -11.42 -19.36
N PRO A 406 8.76 -11.19 -19.95
CA PRO A 406 7.58 -10.73 -19.22
C PRO A 406 7.13 -11.69 -18.11
N PHE A 407 7.14 -13.00 -18.36
CA PHE A 407 6.77 -13.99 -17.34
C PHE A 407 7.77 -14.02 -16.17
N ARG A 408 9.08 -13.98 -16.47
CA ARG A 408 10.15 -13.99 -15.45
C ARG A 408 10.09 -12.77 -14.52
N ASN A 409 9.64 -11.63 -15.03
CA ASN A 409 9.49 -10.38 -14.29
C ASN A 409 8.05 -10.12 -13.79
N LEU A 410 7.15 -11.10 -13.88
CA LEU A 410 5.74 -10.92 -13.50
C LEU A 410 5.57 -10.44 -12.04
N PRO A 411 6.25 -11.02 -11.02
CA PRO A 411 6.07 -10.58 -9.62
C PRO A 411 6.43 -9.11 -9.40
N VAL A 412 7.40 -8.59 -10.16
CA VAL A 412 7.83 -7.19 -10.11
C VAL A 412 6.67 -6.26 -10.47
N ILE A 413 5.94 -6.60 -11.53
CA ILE A 413 4.80 -5.83 -12.01
C ILE A 413 3.61 -5.99 -11.08
N CYS A 414 3.46 -7.17 -10.49
CA CYS A 414 2.46 -7.42 -9.44
C CYS A 414 2.65 -6.48 -8.26
N VAL A 415 3.87 -6.39 -7.72
CA VAL A 415 4.23 -5.47 -6.63
C VAL A 415 3.96 -4.02 -7.01
N GLN A 416 4.44 -3.60 -8.19
CA GLN A 416 4.28 -2.23 -8.67
C GLN A 416 2.80 -1.82 -8.86
N TYR A 417 1.94 -2.75 -9.25
CA TYR A 417 0.51 -2.49 -9.42
C TYR A 417 -0.25 -2.47 -8.09
N LEU A 418 0.08 -3.40 -7.18
CA LEU A 418 -0.59 -3.58 -5.88
C LEU A 418 -0.08 -2.64 -4.80
N ALA A 419 1.13 -2.08 -4.91
CA ALA A 419 1.67 -1.17 -3.92
C ALA A 419 0.74 0.03 -3.62
N PRO A 420 0.15 0.73 -4.60
CA PRO A 420 -0.88 1.74 -4.33
C PRO A 420 -2.11 1.20 -3.60
N VAL A 421 -2.53 -0.05 -3.88
CA VAL A 421 -3.65 -0.71 -3.18
C VAL A 421 -3.31 -0.90 -1.71
N GLY A 422 -2.14 -1.47 -1.42
CA GLY A 422 -1.65 -1.69 -0.06
C GLY A 422 -1.48 -0.38 0.70
N LEU A 423 -0.93 0.65 0.05
CA LEU A 423 -0.74 1.99 0.61
C LEU A 423 -2.07 2.64 0.96
N TRP A 424 -3.01 2.73 0.02
CA TRP A 424 -4.31 3.38 0.24
C TRP A 424 -5.18 2.63 1.25
N LEU A 425 -5.19 1.30 1.22
CA LEU A 425 -5.93 0.51 2.19
C LEU A 425 -5.33 0.66 3.59
N SER A 426 -4.00 0.53 3.73
CA SER A 426 -3.35 0.69 5.03
C SER A 426 -3.54 2.10 5.59
N ALA A 427 -3.42 3.14 4.75
CA ALA A 427 -3.68 4.52 5.15
C ALA A 427 -5.14 4.75 5.57
N ALA A 428 -6.12 4.22 4.83
CA ALA A 428 -7.54 4.33 5.18
C ALA A 428 -7.85 3.75 6.58
N LEU A 429 -7.31 2.56 6.86
CA LEU A 429 -7.50 1.90 8.15
C LEU A 429 -6.74 2.62 9.29
N LEU A 430 -5.58 3.21 9.00
CA LEU A 430 -4.85 4.06 9.95
C LEU A 430 -5.58 5.37 10.25
N PHE A 431 -6.22 6.01 9.26
CA PHE A 431 -7.04 7.19 9.49
C PHE A 431 -8.17 6.91 10.49
N GLN A 432 -8.82 5.74 10.35
CA GLN A 432 -9.85 5.34 11.32
C GLN A 432 -9.26 5.15 12.72
N ARG A 433 -8.11 4.47 12.85
CA ARG A 433 -7.56 4.09 14.16
C ARG A 433 -6.86 5.20 14.91
N LYS A 434 -6.20 6.11 14.20
CA LYS A 434 -5.31 7.11 14.82
C LYS A 434 -5.73 8.55 14.57
N ALA A 435 -6.49 8.83 13.51
CA ALA A 435 -6.87 10.20 13.15
C ALA A 435 -8.36 10.50 13.39
N GLY A 436 -9.10 9.64 14.12
CA GLY A 436 -10.49 9.90 14.49
C GLY A 436 -11.46 9.95 13.29
N HIS A 437 -11.10 9.32 12.17
CA HIS A 437 -12.03 9.17 11.04
C HIS A 437 -12.97 8.00 11.26
N CYS A 438 -14.10 8.08 10.59
CA CYS A 438 -15.19 7.14 10.72
C CYS A 438 -15.41 6.36 9.43
N LEU A 439 -15.56 5.03 9.54
CA LEU A 439 -15.93 4.16 8.43
C LEU A 439 -17.40 3.74 8.59
N TYR A 440 -18.32 4.51 8.01
CA TYR A 440 -19.77 4.32 8.17
C TYR A 440 -20.29 2.94 7.71
N TRP A 441 -19.56 2.19 6.86
CA TRP A 441 -19.90 0.80 6.55
C TRP A 441 -19.91 -0.12 7.78
N MET A 442 -19.10 0.20 8.80
CA MET A 442 -19.09 -0.55 10.06
C MET A 442 -20.36 -0.28 10.89
N ASP A 443 -20.93 0.93 10.79
CA ASP A 443 -22.22 1.27 11.39
C ASP A 443 -23.38 0.56 10.66
N ILE A 444 -23.30 0.40 9.33
CA ILE A 444 -24.31 -0.33 8.54
C ILE A 444 -24.37 -1.81 8.95
N LEU A 445 -23.23 -2.44 9.23
CA LEU A 445 -23.19 -3.82 9.75
C LEU A 445 -23.86 -3.95 11.12
N ALA A 446 -23.88 -2.88 11.93
CA ALA A 446 -24.55 -2.86 13.23
C ALA A 446 -26.08 -2.87 13.10
N GLN A 447 -26.60 -2.23 12.04
CA GLN A 447 -28.03 -2.18 11.74
C GLN A 447 -28.60 -3.52 11.26
N VAL A 448 -27.74 -4.47 10.85
CA VAL A 448 -28.14 -5.81 10.36
C VAL A 448 -28.36 -6.82 11.50
N GLY A 449 -28.38 -6.37 12.77
CA GLY A 449 -28.91 -7.15 13.90
C GLY A 449 -27.91 -7.95 14.71
N ASN A 450 -26.60 -7.68 14.58
CA ASN A 450 -25.60 -8.22 15.50
C ASN A 450 -25.30 -7.21 16.62
N PRO A 451 -25.11 -7.64 17.88
CA PRO A 451 -24.61 -6.77 18.95
C PRO A 451 -23.16 -6.39 18.61
N ILE A 452 -23.00 -5.24 17.98
CA ILE A 452 -21.69 -4.71 17.62
C ILE A 452 -21.14 -3.93 18.82
N PRO A 453 -19.87 -4.17 19.22
CA PRO A 453 -19.27 -3.44 20.32
C PRO A 453 -19.23 -1.93 20.03
N PRO A 454 -19.39 -1.08 21.07
CA PRO A 454 -19.44 0.38 20.89
C PRO A 454 -18.16 0.96 20.28
N SER A 455 -17.03 0.25 20.33
CA SER A 455 -15.77 0.63 19.64
C SER A 455 -15.89 0.76 18.12
N LEU A 456 -16.95 0.20 17.53
CA LEU A 456 -17.23 0.22 16.10
C LEU A 456 -18.20 1.32 15.66
N LEU A 457 -18.88 1.96 16.62
CA LEU A 457 -19.87 2.99 16.33
C LEU A 457 -19.21 4.36 16.27
N CYS A 458 -19.50 5.11 15.23
CA CYS A 458 -19.01 6.48 15.08
C CYS A 458 -19.44 7.44 16.20
N ALA A 459 -20.62 7.19 16.80
CA ALA A 459 -21.14 7.98 17.90
C ALA A 459 -20.48 7.69 19.26
N ALA A 460 -19.66 6.65 19.36
CA ALA A 460 -19.06 6.17 20.60
C ALA A 460 -17.56 6.48 20.71
N GLN A 461 -17.01 7.34 19.83
CA GLN A 461 -15.70 7.93 20.08
C GLN A 461 -15.81 8.84 21.31
N VAL A 462 -15.58 8.25 22.47
CA VAL A 462 -15.16 8.98 23.65
C VAL A 462 -13.93 9.76 23.22
N THR A 463 -14.02 11.09 23.27
CA THR A 463 -12.87 11.97 23.26
C THR A 463 -12.11 11.68 24.55
N ASP A 464 -11.38 10.55 24.58
CA ASP A 464 -10.43 10.28 25.65
C ASP A 464 -9.42 11.42 25.58
N LEU A 465 -9.51 12.32 26.55
CA LEU A 465 -8.54 13.40 26.71
C LEU A 465 -7.18 12.72 26.79
N LEU A 466 -6.32 13.05 25.82
CA LEU A 466 -4.96 12.51 25.80
C LEU A 466 -4.29 12.86 27.14
N PRO A 467 -3.54 11.90 27.74
CA PRO A 467 -2.89 12.16 29.01
C PRO A 467 -1.93 13.34 28.86
N THR A 468 -2.09 14.34 29.71
CA THR A 468 -1.30 15.58 29.68
C THR A 468 0.14 15.37 30.15
N THR A 469 0.39 14.33 30.94
CA THR A 469 1.70 13.98 31.49
C THR A 469 1.90 12.47 31.48
N PRO A 470 3.12 11.96 31.21
CA PRO A 470 3.43 10.54 31.34
C PRO A 470 3.34 10.09 32.81
N LEU A 471 3.12 8.79 33.03
CA LEU A 471 3.00 8.20 34.37
C LEU A 471 4.34 8.05 35.13
N PHE A 472 5.45 8.48 34.54
CA PHE A 472 6.75 8.50 35.20
C PHE A 472 7.31 9.92 35.20
N ALA A 473 8.15 10.20 36.20
CA ALA A 473 8.99 11.38 36.27
C ALA A 473 10.32 10.98 36.90
N PHE A 474 11.42 11.19 36.19
CA PHE A 474 12.76 10.90 36.63
C PHE A 474 13.52 12.19 36.93
N GLU A 475 14.34 12.16 37.97
CA GLU A 475 15.27 13.25 38.25
C GLU A 475 16.49 13.18 37.33
N HIS A 476 17.07 14.34 37.04
CA HIS A 476 18.33 14.42 36.29
C HIS A 476 19.39 13.62 37.04
N SER A 477 20.00 12.62 36.40
CA SER A 477 21.02 11.68 36.93
C SER A 477 20.55 10.46 37.75
N GLN A 478 19.26 10.14 37.77
CA GLN A 478 18.78 8.89 38.38
C GLN A 478 19.34 7.65 37.66
N VAL A 479 19.85 6.68 38.42
CA VAL A 479 20.29 5.38 37.88
C VAL A 479 19.05 4.57 37.50
N LEU A 480 18.88 4.25 36.21
CA LEU A 480 17.78 3.41 35.75
C LEU A 480 18.01 1.95 36.20
N GLY A 481 17.29 1.53 37.22
CA GLY A 481 17.10 0.11 37.53
C GLY A 481 16.00 -0.52 36.68
N TRP A 482 15.78 -1.82 36.89
CA TRP A 482 14.66 -2.55 36.27
C TRP A 482 13.27 -1.98 36.58
N PRO A 483 12.91 -1.58 37.82
CA PRO A 483 11.57 -1.04 38.09
C PRO A 483 11.34 0.33 37.46
N GLU A 484 12.36 1.18 37.38
CA GLU A 484 12.28 2.46 36.67
C GLU A 484 12.15 2.24 35.16
N PHE A 485 12.86 1.27 34.61
CA PHE A 485 12.73 0.89 33.20
C PHE A 485 11.33 0.35 32.88
N GLU A 486 10.74 -0.45 33.77
CA GLU A 486 9.37 -0.93 33.61
C GLU A 486 8.36 0.23 33.66
N ALA A 487 8.51 1.16 34.61
CA ALA A 487 7.70 2.36 34.70
C ALA A 487 7.83 3.26 33.45
N LEU A 488 9.04 3.40 32.92
CA LEU A 488 9.31 4.10 31.66
C LEU A 488 8.57 3.44 30.49
N LEU A 489 8.68 2.11 30.34
CA LEU A 489 8.00 1.38 29.27
C LEU A 489 6.47 1.47 29.38
N HIS A 490 5.92 1.36 30.59
CA HIS A 490 4.48 1.47 30.81
C HIS A 490 3.98 2.88 30.51
N GLY A 491 4.68 3.91 31.01
CA GLY A 491 4.30 5.30 30.75
C GLY A 491 4.48 5.70 29.30
N LEU A 492 5.50 5.23 28.58
CA LEU A 492 5.67 5.46 27.14
C LEU A 492 4.55 4.82 26.31
N ARG A 493 4.04 3.67 26.75
CA ARG A 493 2.92 2.99 26.08
C ARG A 493 1.60 3.75 26.26
N GLU A 494 1.40 4.35 27.43
CA GLU A 494 0.19 5.11 27.75
C GLU A 494 0.27 6.57 27.27
N PHE A 495 1.47 7.09 26.99
CA PHE A 495 1.71 8.43 26.47
C PHE A 495 2.07 8.41 24.96
N PRO A 496 1.08 8.43 24.05
CA PRO A 496 1.33 8.31 22.60
C PRO A 496 1.92 9.59 22.00
N LEU A 497 3.22 9.62 21.73
CA LEU A 497 3.93 10.81 21.19
C LEU A 497 3.25 11.51 19.99
N ALA A 498 2.67 10.75 19.07
CA ALA A 498 1.98 11.29 17.90
C ALA A 498 0.48 11.46 18.18
N GLU A 499 0.02 12.71 18.11
CA GLU A 499 -1.39 13.06 18.23
C GLU A 499 -2.18 12.72 16.95
N PRO A 500 -3.52 12.64 17.03
CA PRO A 500 -4.37 12.41 15.86
C PRO A 500 -4.10 13.38 14.71
N LEU A 501 -3.81 14.64 15.04
CA LEU A 501 -3.43 15.68 14.09
C LEU A 501 -2.18 15.28 13.27
N TRP A 502 -1.16 14.72 13.92
CA TRP A 502 0.05 14.30 13.25
C TRP A 502 -0.23 13.20 12.22
N TYR A 503 -1.03 12.19 12.58
CA TYR A 503 -1.42 11.13 11.67
C TYR A 503 -2.26 11.65 10.51
N GLN A 504 -3.22 12.54 10.78
CA GLN A 504 -4.05 13.15 9.75
C GLN A 504 -3.19 13.88 8.71
N SER A 505 -2.22 14.66 9.16
CA SER A 505 -1.39 15.46 8.28
C SER A 505 -0.39 14.64 7.48
N VAL A 506 0.34 13.73 8.14
CA VAL A 506 1.36 12.89 7.49
C VAL A 506 0.73 11.89 6.53
N LEU A 507 -0.31 11.17 6.95
CA LEU A 507 -1.01 10.23 6.07
C LEU A 507 -1.76 10.98 4.96
N GLY A 508 -2.32 12.14 5.26
CA GLY A 508 -2.97 13.01 4.28
C GLY A 508 -2.02 13.39 3.16
N PHE A 509 -0.83 13.86 3.51
CA PHE A 509 0.23 14.17 2.54
C PHE A 509 0.65 12.94 1.73
N VAL A 510 0.93 11.81 2.39
CA VAL A 510 1.37 10.58 1.70
C VAL A 510 0.31 10.08 0.72
N VAL A 511 -0.96 10.06 1.11
CA VAL A 511 -2.08 9.66 0.24
C VAL A 511 -2.22 10.63 -0.93
N TRP A 512 -2.32 11.94 -0.65
CA TRP A 512 -2.45 12.96 -1.68
C TRP A 512 -1.30 12.91 -2.68
N TRP A 513 -0.07 12.84 -2.21
CA TRP A 513 1.11 12.80 -3.06
C TRP A 513 1.16 11.51 -3.88
N SER A 514 0.88 10.35 -3.28
CA SER A 514 0.84 9.08 -4.02
C SER A 514 -0.19 9.08 -5.14
N ALA A 515 -1.37 9.69 -4.91
CA ALA A 515 -2.41 9.84 -5.91
C ALA A 515 -2.03 10.86 -6.99
N LEU A 516 -1.40 11.97 -6.60
CA LEU A 516 -0.92 13.01 -7.51
C LEU A 516 0.15 12.47 -8.46
N SER A 517 1.18 11.83 -7.91
CA SER A 517 2.23 11.20 -8.71
C SER A 517 1.65 10.15 -9.65
N TRP A 518 0.73 9.30 -9.17
CA TRP A 518 0.07 8.31 -10.02
C TRP A 518 -0.72 8.96 -11.17
N CYS A 519 -1.50 9.99 -10.87
CA CYS A 519 -2.31 10.74 -11.84
C CYS A 519 -1.43 11.40 -12.91
N VAL A 520 -0.48 12.23 -12.49
CA VAL A 520 0.39 12.99 -13.40
C VAL A 520 1.23 12.06 -14.26
N LEU A 521 1.86 11.04 -13.68
CA LEU A 521 2.73 10.13 -14.43
C LEU A 521 1.94 9.21 -15.35
N SER A 522 0.70 8.83 -14.99
CA SER A 522 -0.18 8.09 -15.89
C SER A 522 -0.61 8.96 -17.08
N ALA A 523 -0.92 10.23 -16.85
CA ALA A 523 -1.24 11.18 -17.93
C ALA A 523 -0.05 11.40 -18.87
N VAL A 524 1.15 11.61 -18.32
CA VAL A 524 2.41 11.67 -19.10
C VAL A 524 2.62 10.38 -19.90
N GLY A 525 2.36 9.22 -19.30
CA GLY A 525 2.42 7.92 -19.98
C GLY A 525 1.46 7.82 -21.16
N LEU A 526 0.23 8.31 -21.02
CA LEU A 526 -0.73 8.33 -22.13
C LEU A 526 -0.24 9.20 -23.30
N VAL A 527 0.32 10.38 -23.00
CA VAL A 527 0.88 11.26 -24.03
C VAL A 527 2.08 10.59 -24.70
N TYR A 528 2.98 9.99 -23.92
CA TYR A 528 4.14 9.26 -24.42
C TYR A 528 3.75 8.14 -25.38
N TRP A 529 2.83 7.25 -25.00
CA TRP A 529 2.44 6.12 -25.84
C TRP A 529 1.68 6.56 -27.09
N ARG A 530 0.89 7.64 -27.02
CA ARG A 530 0.24 8.23 -28.21
C ARG A 530 1.28 8.76 -29.21
N GLN A 531 2.31 9.45 -28.74
CA GLN A 531 3.39 9.95 -29.59
C GLN A 531 4.25 8.83 -30.16
N ALA A 532 4.61 7.84 -29.34
CA ALA A 532 5.37 6.67 -29.76
C ALA A 532 4.64 5.89 -30.86
N ALA A 533 3.34 5.68 -30.73
CA ALA A 533 2.52 5.07 -31.78
C ALA A 533 2.45 5.92 -33.05
N GLY A 534 2.46 7.25 -32.92
CA GLY A 534 2.53 8.18 -34.05
C GLY A 534 3.84 8.06 -34.84
N LEU A 535 4.97 7.94 -34.16
CA LEU A 535 6.31 7.80 -34.78
C LEU A 535 6.52 6.44 -35.47
N GLN A 536 5.87 5.37 -35.00
CA GLN A 536 5.98 4.04 -35.62
C GLN A 536 5.22 3.92 -36.96
N ARG A 537 4.14 4.69 -37.17
CA ARG A 537 3.34 4.63 -38.41
C ARG A 537 4.11 4.96 -39.69
N PRO A 538 4.92 6.04 -39.78
CA PRO A 538 5.71 6.31 -40.98
C PRO A 538 6.81 5.28 -41.22
N TRP A 539 7.42 4.71 -40.18
CA TRP A 539 8.43 3.65 -40.29
C TRP A 539 7.87 2.35 -40.87
N ILE A 540 6.63 1.98 -40.52
CA ILE A 540 5.95 0.82 -41.09
C ILE A 540 5.58 1.08 -42.55
N LYS A 541 5.03 2.26 -42.87
CA LYS A 541 4.68 2.63 -44.25
C LYS A 541 5.89 2.65 -45.19
N ALA A 542 7.05 3.13 -44.72
CA ALA A 542 8.29 3.19 -45.49
C ALA A 542 8.96 1.81 -45.71
N LYS A 543 8.53 0.75 -45.01
CA LYS A 543 9.02 -0.63 -45.19
C LYS A 543 8.03 -1.55 -45.90
N THR A 544 6.77 -1.15 -46.00
CA THR A 544 5.72 -1.88 -46.74
C THR A 544 5.56 -1.42 -48.20
N HIS A 545 6.23 -0.34 -48.58
CA HIS A 545 6.56 0.01 -49.95
C HIS A 545 8.01 -0.36 -50.21
#